data_AF-A0A2N9MY93-F1
#
_entry.id   AF-A0A2N9MY93-F1
#
_cell.length_a   1.000
_cell.length_b   1.000
_cell.length_c   1.000
_cell.angle_alpha   90.00
_cell.angle_beta   90.00
_cell.angle_gamma   90.00
#
_symmetry.space_group_name_H-M   'P 1'
#
loop_
_entity.id
_entity.type
_entity.pdbx_description
1 polymer ?
#
loop_
_entity_poly.entity_id
_entity_poly.type
_entity_poly.pdbx_seq_one_letter_code
_entity_poly.pdbx_strand_id
1 'polypeptide(L)'
;MRDRGVIYSGLVLVLALITFPAWHNLSAHVTAKGPDVRRPVSARQCVAPLEYMRTSHMKLLMDWRETVVRADSRDFTAAGGKHYNMSLTPTCLEQCHGAKADFCDRCHNYAAVSPPCWNCHLDSKAVLRNAL
;
A
#
# COMPACT_ATOMS: atom_id res chain seq x y z
N MET A 1 0.27 45.94 -32.39
CA MET A 1 -0.29 44.57 -32.46
C MET A 1 0.79 43.49 -32.28
N ARG A 2 1.76 43.68 -31.38
CA ARG A 2 2.89 42.75 -31.15
C ARG A 2 2.66 41.86 -29.94
N ASP A 3 1.77 42.29 -29.05
CA ASP A 3 1.48 41.63 -27.78
C ASP A 3 0.67 40.35 -27.97
N ARG A 4 -0.13 40.27 -29.05
CA ARG A 4 -0.89 39.07 -29.40
C ARG A 4 0.03 37.85 -29.59
N GLY A 5 1.17 38.03 -30.26
CA GLY A 5 2.13 36.94 -30.48
C GLY A 5 2.76 36.45 -29.16
N VAL A 6 3.14 37.39 -28.29
CA VAL A 6 3.71 37.09 -26.96
C VAL A 6 2.69 36.39 -26.06
N ILE A 7 1.43 36.82 -26.10
CA ILE A 7 0.33 36.22 -25.33
C ILE A 7 0.06 34.79 -25.81
N TYR A 8 -0.04 34.55 -27.12
CA TYR A 8 -0.27 33.19 -27.64
C TYR A 8 0.91 32.26 -27.37
N SER A 9 2.17 32.73 -27.50
CA SER A 9 3.32 31.89 -27.19
C SER A 9 3.38 31.51 -25.71
N GLY A 10 3.07 32.44 -24.81
CA GLY A 10 2.99 32.17 -23.38
C GLY A 10 1.88 31.17 -23.04
N LEU A 11 0.70 31.34 -23.65
CA LEU A 11 -0.43 30.44 -23.45
C LEU A 11 -0.12 29.00 -23.88
N VAL A 12 0.49 28.83 -25.06
CA VAL A 12 0.88 27.51 -25.57
C VAL A 12 1.92 26.87 -24.67
N LEU A 13 2.93 27.63 -24.22
CA LEU A 13 3.96 27.11 -23.30
C LEU A 13 3.35 26.62 -21.98
N VAL A 14 2.44 27.40 -21.39
CA VAL A 14 1.77 27.04 -20.14
C VAL A 14 0.89 25.80 -20.33
N LEU A 15 0.10 25.73 -21.41
CA LEU A 15 -0.73 24.56 -21.71
C LEU A 15 0.12 23.32 -21.96
N ALA A 16 1.26 23.45 -22.66
CA ALA A 16 2.20 22.36 -22.87
C ALA A 16 2.77 21.86 -21.53
N LEU A 17 3.22 22.76 -20.65
CA LEU A 17 3.77 22.39 -19.34
C LEU A 17 2.73 21.75 -18.41
N ILE A 18 1.51 22.27 -18.37
CA ILE A 18 0.44 21.74 -17.52
C ILE A 18 -0.04 20.37 -18.02
N THR A 19 -0.14 20.18 -19.34
CA THR A 19 -0.58 18.90 -19.91
C THR A 19 0.55 17.88 -20.06
N PHE A 20 1.82 18.31 -19.95
CA PHE A 20 2.99 17.45 -20.09
C PHE A 20 2.93 16.15 -19.26
N PRO A 21 2.55 16.16 -17.97
CA PRO A 21 2.44 14.93 -17.20
C PRO A 21 1.44 13.94 -17.78
N ALA A 22 0.32 14.41 -18.33
CA ALA A 22 -0.68 13.55 -18.95
C ALA A 22 -0.15 12.89 -20.23
N TRP A 23 0.51 13.66 -21.10
CA TRP A 23 1.14 13.13 -22.31
C TRP A 23 2.28 12.16 -22.00
N HIS A 24 3.13 12.50 -21.02
CA HIS A 24 4.23 11.66 -20.56
C HIS A 24 3.72 10.33 -19.98
N ASN A 25 2.68 10.37 -19.14
CA ASN A 25 2.08 9.17 -18.57
C ASN A 25 1.40 8.29 -19.63
N LEU A 26 0.75 8.90 -20.62
CA LEU A 26 0.18 8.19 -21.77
C LEU A 26 1.27 7.50 -22.61
N SER A 27 2.36 8.20 -22.92
CA SER A 27 3.50 7.64 -23.67
C SER A 27 4.22 6.54 -22.90
N ALA A 28 4.30 6.65 -21.58
CA ALA A 28 4.92 5.64 -20.72
C ALA A 28 4.02 4.44 -20.42
N HIS A 29 2.81 4.38 -21.01
CA HIS A 29 1.83 3.32 -20.80
C HIS A 29 1.53 3.06 -19.32
N VAL A 30 1.51 4.13 -18.52
CA VAL A 30 1.18 4.04 -17.10
C VAL A 30 -0.29 3.65 -16.98
N THR A 31 -0.54 2.37 -16.71
CA THR A 31 -1.90 1.88 -16.46
C THR A 31 -2.30 2.18 -15.03
N ALA A 32 -3.60 2.42 -14.79
CA ALA A 32 -4.15 2.52 -13.44
C ALA A 32 -4.10 1.18 -12.65
N LYS A 33 -3.36 0.17 -13.14
CA LYS A 33 -3.10 -1.04 -12.38
C LYS A 33 -2.29 -0.66 -11.15
N GLY A 34 -2.78 -1.08 -9.99
CA GLY A 34 -2.04 -0.95 -8.74
C GLY A 34 -0.68 -1.65 -8.82
N PRO A 35 0.16 -1.50 -7.79
CA PRO A 35 1.48 -2.10 -7.78
C PRO A 35 1.39 -3.62 -7.93
N ASP A 36 2.37 -4.20 -8.62
CA ASP A 36 2.49 -5.65 -8.68
C ASP A 36 2.89 -6.18 -7.30
N VAL A 37 2.03 -7.03 -6.74
CA VAL A 37 2.17 -7.58 -5.39
C VAL A 37 2.20 -9.10 -5.47
N ARG A 38 3.12 -9.70 -4.72
CA ARG A 38 3.20 -11.16 -4.63
C ARG A 38 1.94 -11.70 -3.95
N ARG A 39 1.20 -12.54 -4.66
CA ARG A 39 -0.01 -13.17 -4.12
C ARG A 39 0.34 -14.33 -3.18
N PRO A 40 -0.46 -14.57 -2.14
CA PRO A 40 -0.34 -15.77 -1.31
C PRO A 40 -0.48 -17.02 -2.18
N VAL A 41 0.46 -17.95 -2.08
CA VAL A 41 0.43 -19.22 -2.83
C VAL A 41 -0.42 -20.30 -2.15
N SER A 42 -0.64 -20.20 -0.84
CA SER A 42 -1.19 -21.28 -0.01
C SER A 42 -2.55 -20.99 0.64
N ALA A 43 -2.98 -19.72 0.69
CA ALA A 43 -4.19 -19.33 1.41
C ALA A 43 -5.42 -19.21 0.49
N ARG A 44 -6.47 -20.00 0.76
CA ARG A 44 -7.77 -19.91 0.06
C ARG A 44 -8.77 -18.97 0.72
N GLN A 45 -8.58 -18.66 2.00
CA GLN A 45 -9.42 -17.75 2.78
C GLN A 45 -8.57 -16.64 3.36
N CYS A 46 -8.96 -15.40 3.05
CA CYS A 46 -8.31 -14.18 3.51
C CYS A 46 -9.04 -13.59 4.72
N VAL A 47 -8.34 -12.75 5.48
CA VAL A 47 -8.90 -12.00 6.63
C VAL A 47 -10.11 -11.16 6.21
N ALA A 48 -10.09 -10.62 4.99
CA ALA A 48 -11.17 -9.85 4.39
C ALA A 48 -11.11 -9.95 2.84
N PRO A 49 -12.19 -9.62 2.13
CA PRO A 49 -12.19 -9.60 0.66
C PRO A 49 -11.25 -8.51 0.11
N LEU A 50 -10.78 -8.70 -1.13
CA LEU A 50 -9.80 -7.82 -1.77
C LEU A 50 -10.25 -6.35 -1.79
N GLU A 51 -11.50 -6.09 -2.17
CA GLU A 51 -12.03 -4.73 -2.25
C GLU A 51 -12.04 -4.02 -0.89
N TYR A 52 -12.32 -4.76 0.19
CA TYR A 52 -12.23 -4.22 1.54
C TYR A 52 -10.77 -3.92 1.91
N MET A 53 -9.83 -4.81 1.60
CA MET A 53 -8.42 -4.57 1.91
C MET A 53 -7.87 -3.35 1.17
N ARG A 54 -8.25 -3.11 -0.08
CA ARG A 54 -7.78 -1.95 -0.86
C ARG A 54 -8.20 -0.61 -0.25
N THR A 55 -9.40 -0.55 0.30
CA THR A 55 -10.00 0.69 0.81
C THR A 55 -9.82 0.87 2.32
N SER A 56 -9.76 -0.23 3.07
CA SER A 56 -9.98 -0.24 4.52
C SER A 56 -8.95 -1.05 5.31
N HIS A 57 -7.89 -1.59 4.69
CA HIS A 57 -6.89 -2.39 5.43
C HIS A 57 -6.29 -1.62 6.61
N MET A 58 -6.02 -0.31 6.46
CA MET A 58 -5.41 0.46 7.55
C MET A 58 -6.39 0.66 8.71
N LYS A 59 -7.69 0.82 8.43
CA LYS A 59 -8.69 0.85 9.51
C LYS A 59 -8.67 -0.46 10.29
N LEU A 60 -8.69 -1.60 9.60
CA LEU A 60 -8.62 -2.92 10.23
C LEU A 60 -7.36 -3.08 11.09
N LEU A 61 -6.19 -2.67 10.59
CA LEU A 61 -4.94 -2.75 11.35
C LEU A 61 -4.90 -1.81 12.57
N MET A 62 -5.52 -0.63 12.49
CA MET A 62 -5.63 0.29 13.62
C MET A 62 -6.57 -0.27 14.70
N ASP A 63 -7.71 -0.82 14.29
CA ASP A 63 -8.67 -1.46 15.19
C ASP A 63 -8.02 -2.69 15.88
N TRP A 64 -7.24 -3.49 15.13
CA TRP A 64 -6.45 -4.60 15.70
C TRP A 64 -5.41 -4.11 16.70
N ARG A 65 -4.67 -3.04 16.37
CA ARG A 65 -3.68 -2.46 17.28
C ARG A 65 -4.34 -2.02 18.59
N GLU A 66 -5.46 -1.31 18.52
CA GLU A 66 -6.16 -0.86 19.72
C GLU A 66 -6.71 -2.03 20.54
N THR A 67 -7.26 -3.05 19.88
CA THR A 67 -7.76 -4.25 20.56
C THR A 67 -6.65 -5.00 21.29
N VAL A 68 -5.50 -5.19 20.63
CA VAL A 68 -4.36 -5.88 21.24
C VAL A 68 -3.73 -5.05 22.36
N VAL A 69 -3.54 -3.75 22.17
CA VAL A 69 -2.81 -2.90 23.13
C VAL A 69 -3.70 -2.48 24.31
N ARG A 70 -4.99 -2.22 24.08
CA ARG A 70 -5.89 -1.67 25.11
C ARG A 70 -6.80 -2.71 25.75
N ALA A 71 -7.18 -3.75 25.00
CA ALA A 71 -8.11 -4.77 25.49
C ALA A 71 -7.43 -6.13 25.72
N ASP A 72 -6.13 -6.24 25.43
CA ASP A 72 -5.35 -7.48 25.56
C ASP A 72 -5.98 -8.69 24.84
N SER A 73 -6.71 -8.42 23.75
CA SER A 73 -7.35 -9.46 22.95
C SER A 73 -6.67 -9.59 21.60
N ARG A 74 -6.35 -10.84 21.20
CA ARG A 74 -5.63 -11.16 19.97
C ARG A 74 -6.44 -12.02 19.01
N ASP A 75 -7.66 -12.39 19.34
CA ASP A 75 -8.48 -13.28 18.52
C ASP A 75 -9.41 -12.49 17.60
N PHE A 76 -9.23 -12.66 16.30
CA PHE A 76 -10.08 -12.07 15.27
C PHE A 76 -10.83 -13.15 14.50
N THR A 77 -12.13 -12.98 14.32
CA THR A 77 -12.95 -13.86 13.48
C THR A 77 -13.30 -13.14 12.18
N ALA A 78 -12.80 -13.65 11.06
CA ALA A 78 -13.14 -13.11 9.75
C ALA A 78 -14.59 -13.43 9.38
N ALA A 79 -15.14 -12.69 8.40
CA ALA A 79 -16.51 -12.91 7.91
C ALA A 79 -16.77 -14.35 7.42
N GLY A 80 -15.71 -15.07 7.01
CA GLY A 80 -15.78 -16.48 6.63
C GLY A 80 -15.72 -17.47 7.81
N GLY A 81 -15.81 -17.01 9.06
CA GLY A 81 -15.76 -17.84 10.28
C GLY A 81 -14.36 -18.32 10.67
N LYS A 82 -13.33 -18.03 9.87
CA LYS A 82 -11.95 -18.40 10.19
C LYS A 82 -11.36 -17.46 11.25
N HIS A 83 -10.75 -18.06 12.26
CA HIS A 83 -10.01 -17.35 13.31
C HIS A 83 -8.59 -16.99 12.85
N TYR A 84 -8.15 -15.80 13.24
CA TYR A 84 -6.84 -15.24 12.98
C TYR A 84 -6.29 -14.60 14.25
N ASN A 85 -4.97 -14.67 14.41
CA ASN A 85 -4.28 -13.90 15.45
C ASN A 85 -4.09 -12.47 14.95
N MET A 86 -4.43 -11.47 15.76
CA MET A 86 -4.24 -10.06 15.45
C MET A 86 -2.75 -9.67 15.50
N SER A 87 -1.99 -10.09 14.49
CA SER A 87 -0.55 -9.87 14.46
C SER A 87 0.03 -9.81 13.04
N LEU A 88 0.89 -8.82 12.79
CA LEU A 88 1.46 -8.56 11.46
C LEU A 88 2.36 -9.70 10.98
N THR A 89 3.25 -10.19 11.84
CA THR A 89 4.27 -11.17 11.44
C THR A 89 3.67 -12.57 11.26
N PRO A 90 3.15 -13.24 12.31
CA PRO A 90 2.65 -14.61 12.20
C PRO A 90 1.37 -14.73 11.37
N THR A 91 0.54 -13.69 11.23
CA THR A 91 -0.70 -13.79 10.43
C THR A 91 -0.58 -13.17 9.05
N CYS A 92 -0.11 -11.92 8.92
CA CYS A 92 -0.07 -11.31 7.60
C CYS A 92 1.14 -11.79 6.79
N LEU A 93 2.35 -11.70 7.33
CA LEU A 93 3.58 -11.96 6.59
C LEU A 93 3.89 -13.45 6.46
N GLU A 94 3.80 -14.24 7.53
CA GLU A 94 4.20 -15.65 7.49
C GLU A 94 3.16 -16.53 6.78
N GLN A 95 1.87 -16.30 7.03
CA GLN A 95 0.81 -17.14 6.45
C GLN A 95 0.46 -16.76 5.01
N CYS A 96 0.57 -15.47 4.64
CA CYS A 96 -0.01 -14.98 3.39
C CYS A 96 0.95 -14.14 2.52
N HIS A 97 1.63 -13.13 3.08
CA HIS A 97 2.27 -12.06 2.32
C HIS A 97 3.79 -12.15 2.20
N GLY A 98 4.40 -13.22 2.74
CA GLY A 98 5.81 -13.55 2.61
C GLY A 98 6.75 -12.59 3.35
N ALA A 99 7.01 -11.43 2.74
CA ALA A 99 7.93 -10.42 3.24
C ALA A 99 7.33 -9.01 3.04
N LYS A 100 7.62 -8.11 3.99
CA LYS A 100 7.17 -6.72 3.96
C LYS A 100 7.56 -6.02 2.64
N ALA A 101 8.80 -6.21 2.19
CA ALA A 101 9.32 -5.64 0.95
C ALA A 101 8.57 -6.11 -0.31
N ASP A 102 8.08 -7.35 -0.30
CA ASP A 102 7.41 -7.96 -1.46
C ASP A 102 5.90 -7.63 -1.52
N PHE A 103 5.33 -7.12 -0.43
CA PHE A 103 3.88 -6.89 -0.32
C PHE A 103 3.53 -5.52 0.26
N CYS A 104 3.79 -5.30 1.56
CA CYS A 104 3.42 -4.07 2.25
C CYS A 104 4.04 -2.82 1.58
N ASP A 105 5.34 -2.88 1.31
CA ASP A 105 6.08 -1.73 0.77
C ASP A 105 5.68 -1.40 -0.66
N ARG A 106 5.22 -2.37 -1.44
CA ARG A 106 4.71 -2.13 -2.80
C ARG A 106 3.53 -1.16 -2.79
N CYS A 107 2.57 -1.37 -1.89
CA CYS A 107 1.41 -0.49 -1.74
C CYS A 107 1.77 0.84 -1.07
N HIS A 108 2.59 0.82 -0.01
CA HIS A 108 2.95 2.05 0.71
C HIS A 108 3.85 2.98 -0.11
N ASN A 109 4.79 2.44 -0.89
CA ASN A 109 5.61 3.22 -1.82
C ASN A 109 4.75 3.77 -2.97
N TYR A 110 3.83 2.96 -3.51
CA TYR A 110 2.89 3.41 -4.54
C TYR A 110 2.01 4.57 -4.04
N ALA A 111 1.52 4.49 -2.81
CA ALA A 111 0.72 5.54 -2.19
C ALA A 111 1.55 6.69 -1.58
N ALA A 112 2.88 6.61 -1.65
CA ALA A 112 3.82 7.55 -1.03
C ALA A 112 3.55 7.83 0.47
N VAL A 113 3.25 6.78 1.24
CA VAL A 113 2.98 6.86 2.68
C VAL A 113 3.98 6.03 3.49
N SER A 114 4.30 6.49 4.70
CA SER A 114 5.15 5.77 5.64
C SER A 114 4.40 5.52 6.95
N PRO A 115 3.76 4.35 7.12
CA PRO A 115 2.99 4.06 8.33
C PRO A 115 3.89 4.00 9.58
N PRO A 116 3.49 4.61 10.70
CA PRO A 116 4.30 4.66 11.92
C PRO A 116 4.33 3.32 12.68
N CYS A 117 3.64 2.28 12.18
CA CYS A 117 3.61 0.96 12.81
C CYS A 117 5.03 0.41 13.06
N TRP A 118 5.96 0.68 12.14
CA TRP A 118 7.35 0.22 12.22
C TRP A 118 8.22 1.01 13.20
N ASN A 119 7.69 2.07 13.82
CA ASN A 119 8.37 2.74 14.93
C ASN A 119 8.43 1.84 16.18
N CYS A 120 7.48 0.91 16.31
CA CYS A 120 7.44 -0.07 17.40
C CYS A 120 7.56 -1.52 16.91
N HIS A 121 7.07 -1.83 15.71
CA HIS A 121 7.16 -3.17 15.14
C HIS A 121 8.49 -3.39 14.42
N LEU A 122 9.16 -4.50 14.72
CA LEU A 122 10.37 -4.93 14.03
C LEU A 122 10.01 -5.90 12.90
N ASP A 123 10.56 -5.67 11.71
CA ASP A 123 10.60 -6.69 10.66
C ASP A 123 11.78 -7.62 10.95
N SER A 124 11.48 -8.78 11.54
CA SER A 124 12.48 -9.79 11.91
C SER A 124 13.33 -10.23 10.71
N LYS A 125 12.77 -10.26 9.49
CA LYS A 125 13.52 -10.62 8.28
C LYS A 125 14.47 -9.51 7.83
N ALA A 126 14.10 -8.24 8.03
CA ALA A 126 14.98 -7.11 7.74
C ALA A 126 16.14 -7.02 8.74
N VAL A 127 15.87 -7.25 10.03
CA VAL A 127 16.91 -7.25 11.09
C VAL A 127 17.95 -8.35 10.83
N LEU A 128 17.52 -9.57 10.46
CA LEU A 128 18.43 -10.69 10.18
C LEU A 128 19.29 -10.47 8.92
N ARG A 129 18.81 -9.73 7.93
CA ARG A 129 19.57 -9.41 6.70
C ARG A 129 20.70 -8.40 6.93
N ASN A 130 20.53 -7.48 7.88
CA ASN A 130 21.55 -6.46 8.20
C ASN A 130 22.58 -6.93 9.24
N ALA A 131 22.39 -8.14 9.78
CA ALA A 131 23.30 -8.76 10.75
C ALA A 131 24.27 -9.78 10.12
N LEU A 132 24.18 -9.97 8.80
CA LEU A 132 25.05 -10.79 7.95
C LEU A 132 25.89 -9.88 7.05
#